data_AF-A0A1B6EHQ4-F1
#
_entry.id   AF-A0A1B6EHQ4-F1
#
_cell.length_a   1.000
_cell.length_b   1.000
_cell.length_c   1.000
_cell.angle_alpha   90.00
_cell.angle_beta   90.00
_cell.angle_gamma   90.00
#
_symmetry.space_group_name_H-M   'P 1'
#
loop_
_entity.id
_entity.type
_entity.pdbx_description
1 polymer ?
#
loop_
_entity_poly.entity_id
_entity_poly.type
_entity_poly.pdbx_seq_one_letter_code
_entity_poly.pdbx_strand_id
1 'polypeptide(L)'
;VPFFNAPIYFENKQMIGKVDEIFGPFRDYYFSVRPIENVNASSFDVKTKVFVESTKLLPIDRFIPKEEGPKIKGPKRKKVKGEGGGGGRGSSRGGRGGG
;
A
#
# COMPACT_ATOMS: atom_id res chain seq x y z
N VAL A 1 8.01 -9.73 -4.43
CA VAL A 1 6.93 -10.22 -5.31
C VAL A 1 6.85 -9.34 -6.56
N PRO A 2 6.98 -9.84 -7.79
CA PRO A 2 6.86 -9.01 -8.99
C PRO A 2 5.50 -8.31 -9.11
N PHE A 3 5.43 -7.18 -9.79
CA PHE A 3 4.16 -6.56 -10.16
C PHE A 3 3.45 -7.43 -11.21
N PHE A 4 2.11 -7.42 -11.21
CA PHE A 4 1.36 -7.89 -12.36
C PHE A 4 1.72 -7.08 -13.59
N ASN A 5 1.80 -7.75 -14.75
CA ASN A 5 2.25 -7.19 -16.02
C ASN A 5 3.68 -6.63 -16.01
N ALA A 6 4.50 -6.94 -14.98
CA ALA A 6 5.90 -6.55 -14.97
C ALA A 6 6.64 -7.19 -16.16
N PRO A 7 7.41 -6.42 -16.94
CA PRO A 7 8.24 -6.98 -17.99
C PRO A 7 9.30 -7.93 -17.43
N ILE A 8 9.46 -9.08 -18.07
CA ILE A 8 10.49 -10.08 -17.77
C ILE A 8 11.50 -10.10 -18.90
N TYR A 9 12.77 -10.18 -18.52
CA TYR A 9 13.91 -10.06 -19.42
C TYR A 9 14.87 -11.25 -19.29
N PHE A 10 15.65 -11.47 -20.35
CA PHE A 10 16.87 -12.27 -20.30
C PHE A 10 18.02 -11.47 -19.67
N GLU A 11 19.15 -12.13 -19.43
CA GLU A 11 20.38 -11.50 -18.92
C GLU A 11 20.87 -10.37 -19.86
N ASN A 12 20.69 -10.54 -21.17
CA ASN A 12 21.01 -9.53 -22.19
C ASN A 12 19.99 -8.36 -22.24
N LYS A 13 19.05 -8.29 -21.30
CA LYS A 13 17.95 -7.30 -21.23
C LYS A 13 16.93 -7.37 -22.37
N GLN A 14 16.95 -8.44 -23.17
CA GLN A 14 15.90 -8.69 -24.15
C GLN A 14 14.61 -9.11 -23.44
N MET A 15 13.50 -8.47 -23.80
CA MET A 15 12.20 -8.77 -23.21
C MET A 15 11.68 -10.13 -23.70
N ILE A 16 11.19 -10.93 -22.75
CA ILE A 16 10.65 -12.27 -22.97
C ILE A 16 9.13 -12.25 -22.93
N GLY A 17 8.58 -11.47 -21.99
CA GLY A 17 7.19 -11.58 -21.62
C GLY A 17 6.83 -10.63 -20.50
N LYS A 18 5.63 -10.82 -19.96
CA LYS A 18 5.12 -10.08 -18.80
C LYS A 18 4.60 -11.06 -17.76
N VAL A 19 4.69 -10.71 -16.48
CA VAL A 19 4.08 -11.49 -15.40
C VAL A 19 2.56 -11.48 -15.53
N ASP A 20 1.93 -12.65 -15.51
CA ASP A 20 0.47 -12.79 -15.65
C ASP A 20 -0.17 -13.18 -14.33
N GLU A 21 0.31 -14.25 -13.71
CA GLU A 21 -0.23 -14.79 -12.46
C GLU A 21 0.86 -15.00 -11.42
N ILE A 22 0.49 -14.83 -10.15
CA ILE A 22 1.35 -15.13 -8.99
C ILE A 22 0.57 -16.06 -8.07
N PHE A 23 1.14 -17.22 -7.76
CA PHE A 23 0.46 -18.29 -7.06
C PHE A 23 1.40 -19.07 -6.14
N GLY A 24 0.85 -19.98 -5.35
CA GLY A 24 1.61 -20.76 -4.37
C GLY A 24 1.70 -20.11 -2.99
N PRO A 25 2.39 -20.77 -2.04
CA PRO A 25 2.56 -20.27 -0.67
C PRO A 25 3.33 -18.95 -0.63
N PHE A 26 3.09 -18.12 0.39
CA PHE A 26 3.74 -16.81 0.49
C PHE A 26 5.28 -16.85 0.55
N ARG A 27 5.87 -17.93 1.11
CA ARG A 27 7.34 -18.08 1.20
C ARG A 27 7.97 -18.58 -0.10
N ASP A 28 7.28 -19.47 -0.80
CA ASP A 28 7.76 -20.18 -1.99
C ASP A 28 6.75 -20.02 -3.12
N TYR A 29 6.52 -18.77 -3.51
CA TYR A 29 5.57 -18.44 -4.56
C TYR A 29 6.17 -18.71 -5.94
N TYR A 30 5.28 -19.03 -6.87
CA TYR A 30 5.55 -19.17 -8.29
C TYR A 30 4.84 -18.05 -9.05
N PHE A 31 5.27 -17.80 -10.28
CA PHE A 31 4.58 -16.89 -11.18
C PHE A 31 4.59 -17.42 -12.60
N SER A 32 3.55 -17.08 -13.37
CA SER A 32 3.49 -17.35 -14.81
C SER A 32 3.95 -16.12 -15.59
N VAL A 33 4.57 -16.37 -16.73
CA VAL A 33 4.98 -15.34 -17.67
C VAL A 33 4.20 -15.54 -18.96
N ARG A 34 3.48 -14.51 -19.39
CA ARG A 34 2.91 -14.46 -20.72
C ARG A 34 4.00 -14.03 -21.71
N PRO A 35 4.48 -14.91 -22.59
CA PRO A 35 5.53 -14.57 -23.55
C PRO A 35 5.02 -13.53 -24.55
N ILE A 36 5.94 -12.72 -25.09
CA ILE A 36 5.65 -11.82 -26.21
C ILE A 36 5.66 -12.57 -27.54
N GLU A 37 5.21 -11.90 -28.61
CA GLU A 37 5.27 -12.43 -29.96
C GLU A 37 6.70 -12.85 -30.33
N ASN A 38 6.83 -14.01 -30.99
CA ASN A 38 8.09 -14.65 -31.38
C ASN A 38 8.89 -15.31 -30.26
N VAL A 39 8.35 -15.39 -29.04
CA VAL A 39 8.97 -16.15 -27.94
C VAL A 39 8.14 -17.39 -27.65
N ASN A 40 8.75 -18.58 -27.78
CA ASN A 40 8.08 -19.86 -27.50
C ASN A 40 8.45 -20.36 -26.11
N ALA A 41 7.48 -20.51 -25.21
CA ALA A 41 7.71 -21.00 -23.85
C ALA A 41 8.37 -22.40 -23.80
N SER A 42 8.18 -23.23 -24.82
CA SER A 42 8.76 -24.58 -24.87
C SER A 42 10.25 -24.59 -25.24
N SER A 43 10.82 -23.48 -25.71
CA SER A 43 12.25 -23.40 -26.06
C SER A 43 13.14 -23.08 -24.86
N PHE A 44 12.57 -22.94 -23.66
CA PHE A 44 13.29 -22.60 -22.44
C PHE A 44 13.67 -23.84 -21.65
N ASP A 45 14.93 -23.91 -21.20
CA ASP A 45 15.35 -24.92 -20.25
C ASP A 45 14.77 -24.62 -18.86
N VAL A 46 14.40 -25.67 -18.12
CA VAL A 46 13.72 -25.64 -16.81
C VAL A 46 14.50 -24.86 -15.72
N LYS A 47 15.75 -24.48 -15.96
CA LYS A 47 16.62 -23.76 -15.02
C LYS A 47 17.14 -22.42 -15.57
N THR A 48 16.57 -21.94 -16.67
CA THR A 48 16.93 -20.65 -17.25
C THR A 48 16.55 -19.53 -16.29
N LYS A 49 17.52 -18.67 -15.94
CA LYS A 49 17.26 -17.50 -15.11
C LYS A 49 16.62 -16.41 -15.95
N VAL A 50 15.60 -15.77 -15.38
CA VAL A 50 14.94 -14.60 -15.93
C VAL A 50 15.07 -13.44 -14.94
N PHE A 51 14.98 -12.23 -15.46
CA PHE A 51 15.26 -11.01 -14.73
C PHE A 51 14.07 -10.06 -14.78
N VAL A 52 13.88 -9.30 -13.70
CA VAL A 52 12.87 -8.25 -13.58
C VAL A 52 13.55 -7.03 -12.97
N GLU A 53 13.06 -5.85 -13.33
CA GLU A 53 13.57 -4.60 -12.77
C GLU A 53 13.25 -4.50 -11.27
N SER A 54 14.20 -4.00 -10.48
CA SER A 54 14.04 -3.87 -9.01
C SER A 54 12.90 -2.92 -8.61
N THR A 55 12.59 -1.92 -9.44
CA THR A 55 11.47 -0.98 -9.23
C THR A 55 10.09 -1.62 -9.42
N LYS A 56 10.03 -2.81 -10.03
CA LYS A 56 8.81 -3.58 -10.30
C LYS A 56 8.61 -4.73 -9.32
N LEU A 57 9.15 -4.60 -8.11
CA LEU A 57 8.99 -5.54 -7.00
C LEU A 57 8.16 -4.92 -5.86
N LEU A 58 7.16 -5.66 -5.40
CA LEU A 58 6.38 -5.38 -4.20
C LEU A 58 7.02 -6.06 -2.97
N PRO A 59 7.06 -5.36 -1.82
CA PRO A 59 7.40 -5.95 -0.53
C PRO A 59 6.44 -7.08 -0.16
N ILE A 60 6.98 -8.18 0.35
CA ILE A 60 6.19 -9.37 0.73
C ILE A 60 5.20 -9.07 1.86
N ASP A 61 5.53 -8.14 2.76
CA ASP A 61 4.67 -7.73 3.88
C ASP A 61 3.31 -7.16 3.47
N ARG A 62 3.16 -6.77 2.19
CA ARG A 62 1.85 -6.35 1.66
C ARG A 62 0.89 -7.51 1.45
N PHE A 63 1.40 -8.74 1.41
CA PHE A 63 0.63 -9.96 1.20
C PHE A 63 0.46 -10.78 2.50
N ILE A 64 1.07 -10.34 3.59
CA ILE A 64 0.82 -10.90 4.92
C ILE A 64 -0.38 -10.16 5.50
N PRO A 65 -1.43 -10.85 6.00
CA PRO A 65 -2.51 -10.21 6.72
C PRO A 65 -1.91 -9.39 7.86
N LYS A 66 -1.97 -8.06 7.74
CA LYS A 66 -1.61 -7.21 8.85
C LYS A 66 -2.69 -7.42 9.89
N GLU A 67 -2.30 -7.84 11.08
CA GLU A 67 -3.17 -7.67 12.23
C GLU A 67 -3.58 -6.20 12.22
N GLU A 68 -4.86 -5.92 12.01
CA GLU A 68 -5.38 -4.58 12.22
C GLU A 68 -5.22 -4.31 13.72
N GLY A 69 -4.03 -3.83 14.11
CA GLY A 69 -3.78 -3.32 15.44
C GLY A 69 -4.94 -2.37 15.76
N PRO A 70 -5.49 -2.44 16.97
CA PRO A 70 -6.78 -1.84 17.30
C PRO A 70 -6.77 -0.43 16.75
N LYS A 71 -7.66 -0.17 15.77
CA LYS A 71 -7.84 1.15 15.18
C LYS A 71 -8.08 2.08 16.35
N ILE A 72 -7.03 2.76 16.82
CA ILE A 72 -7.14 3.79 17.84
C ILE A 72 -7.95 4.85 17.10
N LYS A 73 -9.26 4.78 17.26
CA LYS A 73 -10.17 5.88 17.01
C LYS A 73 -9.57 6.99 17.86
N GLY A 74 -8.77 7.85 17.22
CA GLY A 74 -8.19 9.02 17.85
C GLY A 74 -9.29 9.68 18.68
N PRO A 75 -8.97 10.12 19.90
CA PRO A 75 -9.97 10.38 20.93
C PRO A 75 -11.06 11.25 20.32
N LYS A 76 -12.28 10.67 20.22
CA LYS A 76 -13.47 11.42 19.85
C LYS A 76 -13.47 12.62 20.80
N ARG A 77 -13.19 13.82 20.26
CA ARG A 77 -13.29 15.07 21.01
C ARG A 77 -14.64 15.02 21.71
N LYS A 78 -14.59 14.85 23.03
CA LYS A 78 -15.78 14.73 23.88
C LYS A 78 -16.48 16.07 23.73
N LYS A 79 -17.56 16.09 22.96
CA LYS A 79 -18.47 17.23 22.85
C LYS A 79 -19.07 17.36 24.24
N VAL A 80 -18.49 18.22 25.09
CA VAL A 80 -19.00 18.45 26.44
C VAL A 80 -20.33 19.20 26.28
N LYS A 81 -21.42 18.46 26.49
CA LYS A 81 -22.76 18.99 26.73
C LYS A 81 -23.02 18.77 28.24
N GLY A 82 -23.40 19.84 28.94
CA GLY A 82 -23.57 19.90 30.39
C GLY A 82 -22.88 21.18 30.90
N GLU A 83 -23.52 22.35 30.96
CA GLU A 83 -24.65 22.72 31.82
C GLU A 83 -24.25 22.67 33.31
N GLY A 84 -24.07 23.88 33.88
CA GLY A 84 -24.06 24.12 35.32
C GLY A 84 -22.68 24.30 35.98
N GLY A 85 -22.45 25.50 36.54
CA GLY A 85 -21.65 25.60 37.77
C GLY A 85 -20.55 26.66 37.80
N GLY A 86 -20.92 27.89 38.15
CA GLY A 86 -20.22 28.62 39.21
C GLY A 86 -18.93 29.38 38.88
N GLY A 87 -19.00 30.70 39.02
CA GLY A 87 -18.04 31.39 39.89
C GLY A 87 -17.00 32.31 39.25
N GLY A 88 -17.43 33.53 38.92
CA GLY A 88 -16.85 34.71 39.59
C GLY A 88 -15.82 35.57 38.84
N ARG A 89 -15.97 36.89 39.08
CA ARG A 89 -15.11 38.05 38.76
C ARG A 89 -15.25 38.55 37.31
N GLY A 90 -15.90 39.68 37.01
CA GLY A 90 -16.10 40.92 37.75
C GLY A 90 -15.58 42.08 36.87
N SER A 91 -16.34 43.17 36.80
CA SER A 91 -16.05 44.46 36.13
C SER A 91 -16.14 44.48 34.59
N SER A 92 -16.89 45.37 33.92
CA SER A 92 -17.53 46.62 34.34
C SER A 92 -18.75 46.93 33.47
N ARG A 93 -19.78 47.46 34.14
CA ARG A 93 -20.97 48.08 33.56
C ARG A 93 -20.62 49.36 32.82
N GLY A 94 -21.32 49.58 31.71
CA GLY A 94 -21.96 50.88 31.42
C GLY A 94 -21.10 51.96 30.76
N GLY A 95 -21.55 52.41 29.59
CA GLY A 95 -21.09 53.64 28.96
C GLY A 95 -21.89 53.94 27.70
N ARG A 96 -23.03 54.62 27.85
CA ARG A 96 -23.76 55.30 26.76
C ARG A 96 -23.00 56.57 26.37
N GLY A 97 -22.85 56.82 25.07
CA GLY A 97 -23.11 58.12 24.43
C GLY A 97 -21.97 59.15 24.31
N GLY A 98 -21.93 59.83 23.15
CA GLY A 98 -21.53 61.23 23.00
C GLY A 98 -20.27 61.50 22.17
N GLY A 99 -20.43 62.13 21.01
CA GLY A 99 -19.35 62.68 20.17
C GLY A 99 -19.70 62.65 18.70
#